data_AF-A0A367RU78-F1
#
_entry.id   AF-A0A367RU78-F1
#
_cell.length_a   1.000
_cell.length_b   1.000
_cell.length_c   1.000
_cell.angle_alpha   90.00
_cell.angle_beta   90.00
_cell.angle_gamma   90.00
#
_symmetry.space_group_name_H-M   'P 1'
#
loop_
_entity.id
_entity.type
_entity.pdbx_description
1 polymer ?
#
loop_
_entity_poly.entity_id
_entity_poly.type
_entity_poly.pdbx_seq_one_letter_code
_entity_poly.pdbx_strand_id
1 'polypeptide(L)'
;MSKIISTNAAVVAQEQLFTNLTPEEAAIIEGGYNLYVSSIVCLKDGADTFSQDDVYANVTVDEITSRLNVGGMSAGDGKNLGWEFNFFENAEISFFDSDWPDSDDALGGFSVSGPTNGIQRTTIAGGGSRYRVSYSVS
;
A
#
# COMPACT_ATOMS: atom_id res chain seq x y z
N MET A 1 63.34 -17.97 -34.35
CA MET A 1 62.37 -18.30 -33.28
C MET A 1 61.50 -17.07 -33.06
N SER A 2 60.23 -17.09 -33.52
CA SER A 2 59.28 -15.99 -33.28
C SER A 2 58.70 -16.11 -31.87
N LYS A 3 58.79 -15.02 -31.09
CA LYS A 3 58.01 -14.83 -29.86
C LYS A 3 56.91 -13.82 -30.15
N ILE A 4 55.69 -14.30 -30.34
CA ILE A 4 54.49 -13.48 -30.24
C ILE A 4 54.09 -13.51 -28.77
N ILE A 5 54.16 -12.37 -28.09
CA ILE A 5 53.63 -12.22 -26.72
C ILE A 5 52.30 -11.51 -26.87
N SER A 6 51.22 -12.26 -26.69
CA SER A 6 49.84 -11.80 -26.79
C SER A 6 49.45 -11.04 -25.52
N THR A 7 49.11 -9.76 -25.71
CA THR A 7 48.07 -8.98 -25.02
C THR A 7 48.10 -8.89 -23.48
N ASN A 8 48.55 -7.74 -22.99
CA ASN A 8 48.32 -7.23 -21.63
C ASN A 8 46.99 -6.43 -21.50
N ALA A 9 45.97 -6.76 -22.31
CA ALA A 9 44.78 -5.92 -22.49
C ALA A 9 43.47 -6.53 -21.93
N ALA A 10 43.55 -7.46 -20.97
CA ALA A 10 42.38 -8.22 -20.50
C ALA A 10 42.09 -8.10 -19.00
N VAL A 11 42.71 -7.15 -18.29
CA VAL A 11 42.48 -6.98 -16.83
C VAL A 11 41.65 -5.73 -16.51
N VAL A 12 41.27 -4.92 -17.49
CA VAL A 12 40.51 -3.66 -17.29
C VAL A 12 39.16 -3.71 -18.02
N ALA A 13 38.39 -4.79 -17.83
CA ALA A 13 37.04 -4.90 -18.37
C ALA A 13 36.12 -5.75 -17.48
N GLN A 14 36.35 -5.71 -16.17
CA GLN A 14 35.42 -6.24 -15.16
C GLN A 14 34.90 -5.12 -14.26
N GLU A 15 34.80 -3.90 -14.81
CA GLU A 15 33.87 -2.92 -14.27
C GLU A 15 32.46 -3.48 -14.49
N GLN A 16 32.04 -4.20 -13.46
CA GLN A 16 30.72 -4.70 -13.18
C GLN A 16 29.63 -4.08 -14.06
N LEU A 17 29.12 -4.90 -14.98
CA LEU A 17 27.92 -4.65 -15.78
C LEU A 17 26.66 -4.72 -14.90
N PHE A 18 26.64 -4.01 -13.77
CA PHE A 18 25.47 -3.86 -12.94
C PHE A 18 24.86 -2.49 -13.25
N THR A 19 23.72 -2.52 -13.94
CA THR A 19 22.84 -1.36 -14.02
C THR A 19 22.26 -1.16 -12.62
N ASN A 20 22.53 -0.01 -11.99
CA ASN A 20 21.79 0.39 -10.80
C ASN A 20 20.38 0.75 -11.24
N LEU A 21 19.42 -0.13 -10.96
CA LEU A 21 18.00 0.13 -11.15
C LEU A 21 17.46 0.92 -9.96
N THR A 22 16.50 1.80 -10.19
CA THR A 22 15.70 2.34 -9.09
C THR A 22 14.79 1.24 -8.53
N PRO A 23 14.28 1.37 -7.29
CA PRO A 23 13.31 0.42 -6.74
C PRO A 23 12.10 0.21 -7.65
N GLU A 24 11.62 1.26 -8.30
CA GLU A 24 10.49 1.20 -9.24
C GLU A 24 10.85 0.44 -10.51
N GLU A 25 12.04 0.68 -11.09
CA GLU A 25 12.54 -0.07 -12.25
C GLU A 25 12.79 -1.55 -11.91
N ALA A 26 13.29 -1.83 -10.72
CA ALA A 26 13.47 -3.19 -10.21
C ALA A 26 12.13 -3.89 -10.00
N ALA A 27 11.14 -3.21 -9.40
CA ALA A 27 9.81 -3.76 -9.17
C ALA A 27 9.11 -4.14 -10.48
N ILE A 28 9.22 -3.32 -11.53
CA ILE A 28 8.66 -3.66 -12.85
C ILE A 28 9.27 -4.96 -13.41
N ILE A 29 10.56 -5.21 -13.18
CA ILE A 29 11.24 -6.44 -13.61
C ILE A 29 10.87 -7.64 -12.71
N GLU A 30 10.68 -7.40 -11.42
CA GLU A 30 10.42 -8.43 -10.40
C GLU A 30 8.95 -8.83 -10.26
N GLY A 31 8.02 -8.09 -10.88
CA GLY A 31 6.59 -8.43 -10.93
C GLY A 31 5.66 -7.48 -10.17
N GLY A 32 6.13 -6.29 -9.82
CA GLY A 32 5.41 -5.24 -9.09
C GLY A 32 5.67 -5.28 -7.59
N TYR A 33 4.86 -4.55 -6.85
CA TYR A 33 4.81 -4.50 -5.39
C TYR A 33 3.58 -5.23 -4.87
N ASN A 34 3.67 -5.80 -3.68
CA ASN A 34 2.54 -6.42 -2.98
C ASN A 34 2.16 -5.62 -1.74
N LEU A 35 0.96 -5.03 -1.75
CA LEU A 35 0.36 -4.36 -0.60
C LEU A 35 -0.44 -5.35 0.24
N TYR A 36 -0.05 -5.53 1.50
CA TYR A 36 -0.80 -6.27 2.50
C TYR A 36 -1.41 -5.33 3.55
N VAL A 37 -2.74 -5.26 3.62
CA VAL A 37 -3.49 -4.49 4.63
C VAL A 37 -3.89 -5.44 5.75
N SER A 38 -3.18 -5.36 6.87
CA SER A 38 -3.32 -6.30 7.97
C SER A 38 -4.52 -6.00 8.88
N SER A 39 -4.69 -4.75 9.33
CA SER A 39 -5.73 -4.42 10.30
C SER A 39 -6.13 -2.96 10.29
N ILE A 40 -7.32 -2.70 10.83
CA ILE A 40 -7.86 -1.38 11.11
C ILE A 40 -8.35 -1.32 12.55
N VAL A 41 -8.09 -0.21 13.24
CA VAL A 41 -8.54 0.05 14.61
C VAL A 41 -9.24 1.39 14.66
N CYS A 42 -10.47 1.43 15.15
CA CYS A 42 -11.20 2.67 15.41
C CYS A 42 -10.64 3.32 16.68
N LEU A 43 -10.06 4.51 16.52
CA LEU A 43 -9.55 5.31 17.64
C LEU A 43 -10.62 6.25 18.20
N LYS A 44 -11.56 6.63 17.34
CA LYS A 44 -12.71 7.50 17.63
C LYS A 44 -13.72 7.30 16.51
N ASP A 45 -14.94 6.97 16.86
CA ASP A 45 -16.14 6.98 16.02
C ASP A 45 -16.80 8.37 16.08
N GLY A 46 -17.66 8.65 15.10
CA GLY A 46 -18.41 9.91 15.07
C GLY A 46 -18.67 10.49 13.69
N ALA A 47 -18.55 9.68 12.63
CA ALA A 47 -19.25 9.95 11.38
C ALA A 47 -20.75 9.81 11.65
N ASP A 48 -21.13 8.74 12.36
CA ASP A 48 -22.48 8.57 12.85
C ASP A 48 -22.66 9.14 14.28
N THR A 49 -23.59 10.08 14.46
CA THR A 49 -23.79 10.77 15.76
C THR A 49 -24.51 9.89 16.79
N PHE A 50 -25.27 8.90 16.33
CA PHE A 50 -26.14 8.06 17.19
C PHE A 50 -25.91 6.55 17.02
N SER A 51 -24.99 6.15 16.14
CA SER A 51 -24.67 4.77 15.80
C SER A 51 -23.15 4.56 15.71
N GLN A 52 -22.76 3.31 15.48
CA GLN A 52 -21.39 2.96 15.08
C GLN A 52 -21.21 3.26 13.59
N ASP A 53 -19.98 3.53 13.16
CA ASP A 53 -19.67 3.74 11.74
C ASP A 53 -19.74 2.40 10.97
N ASP A 54 -20.49 2.33 9.88
CA ASP A 54 -20.60 1.19 8.95
C ASP A 54 -19.53 1.26 7.84
N VAL A 55 -18.30 0.95 8.23
CA VAL A 55 -17.11 1.19 7.41
C VAL A 55 -17.00 0.29 6.17
N TYR A 56 -16.64 0.88 5.04
CA TYR A 56 -16.11 0.18 3.87
C TYR A 56 -14.89 0.89 3.28
N ALA A 57 -14.17 0.22 2.37
CA ALA A 57 -13.02 0.77 1.66
C ALA A 57 -13.16 0.63 0.14
N ASN A 58 -12.73 1.64 -0.59
CA ASN A 58 -12.43 1.57 -2.00
C ASN A 58 -10.91 1.47 -2.16
N VAL A 59 -10.45 0.39 -2.80
CA VAL A 59 -9.05 0.13 -3.09
C VAL A 59 -8.84 0.28 -4.59
N THR A 60 -8.07 1.29 -4.99
CA THR A 60 -7.72 1.56 -6.37
C THR A 60 -6.28 1.15 -6.63
N VAL A 61 -6.10 0.20 -7.54
CA VAL A 61 -4.79 -0.34 -7.92
C VAL A 61 -4.71 -0.35 -9.43
N ASP A 62 -3.71 0.31 -9.99
CA ASP A 62 -3.50 0.41 -11.44
C ASP A 62 -4.81 0.73 -12.20
N GLU A 63 -5.51 1.78 -11.75
CA GLU A 63 -6.80 2.27 -12.27
C GLU A 63 -8.03 1.38 -12.01
N ILE A 64 -7.87 0.20 -11.41
CA ILE A 64 -8.98 -0.71 -11.07
C ILE A 64 -9.39 -0.47 -9.62
N THR A 65 -10.66 -0.11 -9.40
CA THR A 65 -11.22 0.13 -8.06
C THR A 65 -12.08 -1.03 -7.59
N SER A 66 -11.76 -1.59 -6.43
CA SER A 66 -12.52 -2.64 -5.75
C SER A 66 -13.11 -2.11 -4.44
N ARG A 67 -14.41 -2.35 -4.20
CA ARG A 67 -15.06 -2.03 -2.92
C ARG A 67 -14.99 -3.24 -1.98
N LEU A 68 -14.51 -3.01 -0.76
CA LEU A 68 -14.36 -4.03 0.27
C LEU A 68 -15.07 -3.60 1.54
N ASN A 69 -15.87 -4.50 2.08
CA ASN A 69 -16.61 -4.24 3.31
C ASN A 69 -15.71 -4.46 4.54
N VAL A 70 -15.74 -3.52 5.49
CA VAL A 70 -15.17 -3.69 6.83
C VAL A 70 -16.30 -3.99 7.82
N GLY A 71 -17.46 -3.34 7.65
CA GLY A 71 -18.64 -3.38 8.50
C GLY A 71 -18.50 -2.51 9.77
N GLY A 72 -19.55 -2.48 10.59
CA GLY A 72 -19.66 -1.68 11.83
C GLY A 72 -18.41 -1.63 12.73
N MET A 73 -18.02 -0.43 13.14
CA MET A 73 -16.87 -0.14 14.00
C MET A 73 -17.21 0.97 15.01
N SER A 74 -17.07 0.70 16.30
CA SER A 74 -17.15 1.70 17.39
C SER A 74 -15.75 2.06 17.92
N ALA A 75 -15.61 3.15 18.68
CA ALA A 75 -14.33 3.50 19.29
C ALA A 75 -13.75 2.35 20.15
N GLY A 76 -12.50 1.99 19.85
CA GLY A 76 -11.79 0.88 20.49
C GLY A 76 -11.84 -0.44 19.71
N ASP A 77 -12.73 -0.57 18.73
CA ASP A 77 -12.83 -1.78 17.92
C ASP A 77 -11.61 -1.95 17.00
N GLY A 78 -11.24 -3.21 16.78
CA GLY A 78 -10.19 -3.60 15.85
C GLY A 78 -10.61 -4.78 14.99
N LYS A 79 -10.32 -4.70 13.69
CA LYS A 79 -10.59 -5.78 12.73
C LYS A 79 -9.32 -6.15 11.98
N ASN A 80 -9.15 -7.46 11.76
CA ASN A 80 -8.18 -7.99 10.83
C ASN A 80 -8.81 -7.96 9.43
N LEU A 81 -8.11 -7.38 8.48
CA LEU A 81 -8.58 -7.23 7.09
C LEU A 81 -7.99 -8.32 6.21
N GLY A 82 -6.67 -8.56 6.32
CA GLY A 82 -5.98 -9.58 5.55
C GLY A 82 -6.08 -9.37 4.03
N TRP A 83 -6.20 -8.12 3.58
CA TRP A 83 -6.33 -7.81 2.17
C TRP A 83 -4.97 -7.76 1.50
N GLU A 84 -4.90 -8.22 0.26
CA GLU A 84 -3.66 -8.31 -0.50
C GLU A 84 -3.89 -7.84 -1.94
N PHE A 85 -3.01 -6.97 -2.44
CA PHE A 85 -3.09 -6.41 -3.80
C PHE A 85 -1.71 -6.30 -4.41
N ASN A 86 -1.58 -6.70 -5.68
CA ASN A 86 -0.37 -6.45 -6.47
C ASN A 86 -0.57 -5.16 -7.27
N PHE A 87 0.41 -4.27 -7.26
CA PHE A 87 0.39 -3.00 -7.98
C PHE A 87 1.76 -2.68 -8.58
N PHE A 88 1.82 -1.88 -9.65
CA PHE A 88 3.10 -1.51 -10.27
C PHE A 88 3.55 -0.10 -9.90
N GLU A 89 2.64 0.87 -9.97
CA GLU A 89 2.96 2.28 -9.75
C GLU A 89 2.45 2.74 -8.38
N ASN A 90 1.15 2.60 -8.16
CA ASN A 90 0.51 3.04 -6.93
C ASN A 90 -0.71 2.19 -6.55
N ALA A 91 -0.94 2.12 -5.24
CA ALA A 91 -2.20 1.67 -4.67
C ALA A 91 -2.76 2.77 -3.76
N GLU A 92 -4.05 3.06 -3.91
CA GLU A 92 -4.78 4.02 -3.09
C GLU A 92 -5.90 3.31 -2.34
N ILE A 93 -6.07 3.63 -1.06
CA ILE A 93 -7.15 3.12 -0.24
C ILE A 93 -7.88 4.29 0.39
N SER A 94 -9.17 4.39 0.10
CA SER A 94 -10.08 5.38 0.69
C SER A 94 -11.17 4.69 1.49
N PHE A 95 -11.43 5.15 2.70
CA PHE A 95 -12.44 4.62 3.61
C PHE A 95 -13.63 5.55 3.71
N PHE A 96 -14.80 4.94 3.91
CA PHE A 96 -16.09 5.63 3.94
C PHE A 96 -16.99 4.98 4.98
N ASP A 97 -17.88 5.78 5.54
CA ASP A 97 -19.04 5.32 6.28
C ASP A 97 -20.21 5.12 5.31
N SER A 98 -20.93 4.02 5.45
CA SER A 98 -22.02 3.65 4.56
C SER A 98 -23.36 4.06 5.16
N ASP A 99 -23.78 5.30 4.95
CA ASP A 99 -25.10 5.76 5.37
C ASP A 99 -26.15 5.44 4.31
N TRP A 100 -27.01 4.45 4.58
CA TRP A 100 -28.22 4.27 3.77
C TRP A 100 -29.39 5.03 4.40
N PRO A 101 -30.00 6.05 3.76
CA PRO A 101 -29.94 6.43 2.33
C PRO A 101 -29.12 7.69 2.00
N ASP A 102 -28.29 8.17 2.93
CA ASP A 102 -27.56 9.44 2.82
C ASP A 102 -26.26 9.34 2.00
N SER A 103 -25.45 10.41 2.00
CA SER A 103 -24.18 10.46 1.28
C SER A 103 -23.11 9.79 2.11
N ASP A 104 -22.45 8.77 1.56
CA ASP A 104 -21.32 8.08 2.20
C ASP A 104 -20.27 9.09 2.73
N ASP A 105 -20.06 9.11 4.04
CA ASP A 105 -19.14 10.04 4.69
C ASP A 105 -17.69 9.58 4.52
N ALA A 106 -16.84 10.43 3.95
CA ALA A 106 -15.42 10.10 3.77
C ALA A 106 -14.69 10.05 5.12
N LEU A 107 -14.11 8.89 5.45
CA LEU A 107 -13.34 8.63 6.68
C LEU A 107 -11.83 8.86 6.50
N GLY A 108 -11.41 9.17 5.27
CA GLY A 108 -10.03 9.43 4.89
C GLY A 108 -9.39 8.23 4.18
N GLY A 109 -8.12 8.37 3.81
CA GLY A 109 -7.43 7.38 3.01
C GLY A 109 -5.92 7.55 3.02
N PHE A 110 -5.23 6.65 2.34
CA PHE A 110 -3.78 6.71 2.14
C PHE A 110 -3.39 6.06 0.82
N SER A 111 -2.22 6.43 0.30
CA SER A 111 -1.64 5.82 -0.88
C SER A 111 -0.25 5.28 -0.59
N VAL A 112 0.17 4.30 -1.40
CA VAL A 112 1.49 3.69 -1.37
C VAL A 112 2.01 3.55 -2.80
N SER A 113 3.31 3.70 -3.00
CA SER A 113 3.96 3.65 -4.31
C SER A 113 5.31 2.91 -4.30
N GLY A 114 5.62 2.19 -3.22
CA GLY A 114 6.91 1.52 -3.05
C GLY A 114 6.98 0.69 -1.78
N PRO A 115 8.09 -0.04 -1.58
CA PRO A 115 8.22 -0.99 -0.51
C PRO A 115 8.33 -0.28 0.84
N THR A 116 7.80 -0.93 1.87
CA THR A 116 7.89 -0.44 3.25
C THR A 116 8.92 -1.23 4.02
N ASN A 117 9.61 -0.60 4.98
CA ASN A 117 10.48 -1.32 5.90
C ASN A 117 9.67 -1.97 7.04
N GLY A 118 8.92 -3.04 6.69
CA GLY A 118 8.01 -3.74 7.58
C GLY A 118 6.68 -3.02 7.79
N ILE A 119 5.93 -3.47 8.82
CA ILE A 119 4.56 -2.98 9.08
C ILE A 119 4.57 -1.49 9.41
N GLN A 120 3.89 -0.72 8.58
CA GLN A 120 3.55 0.68 8.79
C GLN A 120 2.22 0.82 9.50
N ARG A 121 2.05 1.93 10.22
CA ARG A 121 0.79 2.32 10.83
C ARG A 121 0.47 3.75 10.44
N THR A 122 -0.56 3.92 9.62
CA THR A 122 -1.07 5.23 9.26
C THR A 122 -2.33 5.55 10.05
N THR A 123 -2.57 6.83 10.28
CA THR A 123 -3.81 7.31 10.89
C THR A 123 -4.59 8.08 9.83
N ILE A 124 -5.84 7.66 9.60
CA ILE A 124 -6.78 8.35 8.71
C ILE A 124 -7.86 9.01 9.56
N ALA A 125 -8.41 10.11 9.07
CA ALA A 125 -9.47 10.84 9.75
C ALA A 125 -10.37 11.54 8.72
N GLY A 126 -11.65 11.56 9.01
CA GLY A 126 -12.72 12.08 8.16
C GLY A 126 -14.08 11.80 8.80
N GLY A 127 -15.12 12.54 8.42
CA GLY A 127 -16.47 12.40 9.01
C GLY A 127 -16.60 12.76 10.50
N GLY A 128 -15.50 12.99 11.23
CA GLY A 128 -15.50 13.08 12.69
C GLY A 128 -14.83 11.88 13.37
N SER A 129 -14.63 10.81 12.61
CA SER A 129 -13.97 9.57 13.01
C SER A 129 -12.46 9.60 12.76
N ARG A 130 -11.77 8.67 13.41
CA ARG A 130 -10.33 8.48 13.30
C ARG A 130 -9.96 7.02 13.43
N TYR A 131 -9.24 6.50 12.44
CA TYR A 131 -8.81 5.12 12.39
C TYR A 131 -7.29 5.01 12.29
N ARG A 132 -6.76 3.90 12.81
CA ARG A 132 -5.38 3.48 12.56
C ARG A 132 -5.37 2.24 11.70
N VAL A 133 -4.71 2.32 10.55
CA VAL A 133 -4.57 1.21 9.61
C VAL A 133 -3.14 0.70 9.67
N SER A 134 -2.97 -0.62 9.75
CA SER A 134 -1.66 -1.29 9.70
C SER A 134 -1.49 -2.00 8.37
N TYR A 135 -0.41 -1.72 7.66
CA TYR A 135 -0.13 -2.28 6.33
C TYR A 135 1.36 -2.49 6.10
N SER A 136 1.72 -3.25 5.07
CA SER A 136 3.08 -3.37 4.57
C SER A 136 3.08 -3.51 3.06
N VAL A 137 4.14 -3.03 2.42
CA VAL A 137 4.45 -3.27 1.02
C VAL A 137 5.76 -4.02 0.93
N SER A 138 5.78 -5.13 0.19
CA SER A 138 6.99 -5.90 -0.17
C SER A 138 7.23 -5.86 -1.66
#